data_AF-A0A150Y3J8-F1
#
_entry.id   AF-A0A150Y3J8-F1
#
_cell.length_a   1.000
_cell.length_b   1.000
_cell.length_c   1.000
_cell.angle_alpha   90.00
_cell.angle_beta   90.00
_cell.angle_gamma   90.00
#
_symmetry.space_group_name_H-M   'P 1'
#
loop_
_entity.id
_entity.type
_entity.pdbx_description
1 polymer ?
#
loop_
_entity_poly.entity_id
_entity_poly.type
_entity_poly.pdbx_seq_one_letter_code
_entity_poly.pdbx_strand_id
1 'polypeptide(L)'
;MKKLTILLALFITSFTLNAQNQEAYMNAMVKGLQSMGAERNLENLQASAGQFERIASNASDQWHPQYYAALSYINASLLAEGVKAKDQLLDKAKPFVEKAKELVPNNSEVVALEGFYFMAQLAADPNTRGQSLSGLATQTFGYAMKLNPENPRAMALMAQMQYGTAQFFGSSTAGACGLAQKSIPLFNAEEKGKSFDPTWGIEVAEQLMAGCGK
;
A
#
# COMPACT_ATOMS: atom_id res chain seq x y z
N MET A 1 -52.13 -7.37 -9.01
CA MET A 1 -51.34 -8.62 -8.85
C MET A 1 -50.19 -8.73 -9.85
N LYS A 2 -50.41 -8.65 -11.18
CA LYS A 2 -49.31 -8.71 -12.19
C LYS A 2 -48.20 -7.65 -12.02
N LYS A 3 -48.54 -6.43 -11.61
CA LYS A 3 -47.53 -5.37 -11.32
C LYS A 3 -46.71 -5.66 -10.05
N LEU A 4 -47.31 -6.33 -9.06
CA LEU A 4 -46.65 -6.68 -7.80
C LEU A 4 -45.71 -7.88 -7.98
N THR A 5 -46.07 -8.86 -8.81
CA THR A 5 -45.19 -9.98 -9.17
C THR A 5 -44.00 -9.54 -10.03
N ILE A 6 -44.17 -8.55 -10.93
CA ILE A 6 -43.05 -7.98 -11.70
C ILE A 6 -42.08 -7.19 -10.80
N LEU A 7 -42.60 -6.39 -9.87
CA LEU A 7 -41.76 -5.67 -8.89
C LEU A 7 -41.00 -6.63 -7.97
N LEU A 8 -41.66 -7.70 -7.49
CA LEU A 8 -41.03 -8.71 -6.67
C LEU A 8 -39.97 -9.51 -7.44
N ALA A 9 -40.24 -9.86 -8.71
CA ALA A 9 -39.27 -10.52 -9.58
C ALA A 9 -38.05 -9.63 -9.87
N LEU A 10 -38.26 -8.34 -10.19
CA LEU A 10 -37.19 -7.36 -10.38
C LEU A 10 -36.34 -7.23 -9.12
N PHE A 11 -36.97 -7.11 -7.95
CA PHE A 11 -36.27 -7.02 -6.67
C PHE A 11 -35.43 -8.28 -6.41
N ILE A 12 -35.98 -9.48 -6.60
CA ILE A 12 -35.24 -10.74 -6.42
C ILE A 12 -34.05 -10.83 -7.39
N THR A 13 -34.21 -10.43 -8.66
CA THR A 13 -33.08 -10.41 -9.62
C THR A 13 -31.99 -9.40 -9.28
N SER A 14 -32.35 -8.25 -8.69
CA SER A 14 -31.36 -7.25 -8.25
C SER A 14 -30.54 -7.77 -7.06
N PHE A 15 -31.15 -8.51 -6.14
CA PHE A 15 -30.44 -9.07 -4.98
C PHE A 15 -29.48 -10.21 -5.37
N THR A 16 -29.88 -11.09 -6.28
CA THR A 16 -29.02 -12.21 -6.72
C THR A 16 -27.82 -11.75 -7.54
N LEU A 17 -27.98 -10.73 -8.39
CA LEU A 17 -26.88 -10.15 -9.18
C LEU A 17 -25.83 -9.46 -8.29
N ASN A 18 -26.27 -8.72 -7.26
CA ASN A 18 -25.35 -8.07 -6.32
C ASN A 18 -24.55 -9.10 -5.50
N ALA A 19 -25.20 -10.18 -5.04
CA ALA A 19 -24.51 -11.23 -4.29
C ALA A 19 -23.45 -11.96 -5.13
N GLN A 20 -23.76 -12.28 -6.39
CA GLN A 20 -22.81 -12.94 -7.30
C GLN A 20 -21.60 -12.05 -7.63
N ASN A 21 -21.82 -10.75 -7.83
CA ASN A 21 -20.75 -9.78 -8.08
C ASN A 21 -19.83 -9.63 -6.86
N GLN A 22 -20.40 -9.61 -5.65
CA GLN A 22 -19.63 -9.52 -4.41
C GLN A 22 -18.78 -10.79 -4.18
N GLU A 23 -19.32 -11.97 -4.42
CA GLU A 23 -18.57 -13.23 -4.31
C GLU A 23 -17.42 -13.29 -5.32
N ALA A 24 -17.67 -12.87 -6.58
CA ALA A 24 -16.65 -12.81 -7.61
C ALA A 24 -15.52 -11.83 -7.25
N TYR A 25 -15.85 -10.65 -6.70
CA TYR A 25 -14.87 -9.69 -6.20
C TYR A 25 -14.03 -10.27 -5.07
N MET A 26 -14.69 -10.86 -4.06
CA MET A 26 -14.02 -11.49 -2.91
C MET A 26 -13.02 -12.56 -3.37
N ASN A 27 -13.46 -13.46 -4.25
CA ASN A 27 -12.62 -14.53 -4.80
C ASN A 27 -11.45 -13.97 -5.61
N ALA A 28 -11.67 -12.93 -6.42
CA ALA A 28 -10.62 -12.30 -7.21
C ALA A 28 -9.56 -11.62 -6.31
N MET A 29 -10.00 -10.93 -5.25
CA MET A 29 -9.13 -10.31 -4.26
C MET A 29 -8.30 -11.33 -3.48
N VAL A 30 -8.93 -12.40 -2.96
CA VAL A 30 -8.21 -13.48 -2.28
C VAL A 30 -7.13 -14.08 -3.19
N LYS A 31 -7.48 -14.38 -4.45
CA LYS A 31 -6.53 -14.90 -5.43
C LYS A 31 -5.40 -13.90 -5.70
N GLY A 32 -5.70 -12.62 -5.82
CA GLY A 32 -4.70 -11.57 -6.02
C GLY A 32 -3.71 -11.48 -4.87
N LEU A 33 -4.22 -11.51 -3.63
CA LEU A 33 -3.39 -11.46 -2.42
C LEU A 33 -2.51 -12.70 -2.28
N GLN A 34 -3.03 -13.88 -2.58
CA GLN A 34 -2.26 -15.12 -2.61
C GLN A 34 -1.13 -15.07 -3.64
N SER A 35 -1.40 -14.58 -4.85
CA SER A 35 -0.39 -14.43 -5.90
C SER A 35 0.67 -13.39 -5.54
N MET A 36 0.28 -12.29 -4.90
CA MET A 36 1.21 -11.25 -4.45
C MET A 36 2.12 -11.72 -3.31
N GLY A 37 1.67 -12.67 -2.50
CA GLY A 37 2.46 -13.30 -1.44
C GLY A 37 3.45 -14.37 -1.93
N ALA A 38 3.52 -14.63 -3.25
CA ALA A 38 4.50 -15.52 -3.85
C ALA A 38 5.91 -14.91 -3.84
N GLU A 39 6.88 -15.59 -4.47
CA GLU A 39 8.26 -15.14 -4.53
C GLU A 39 8.37 -13.69 -5.05
N ARG A 40 9.09 -12.86 -4.29
CA ARG A 40 9.16 -11.42 -4.52
C ARG A 40 10.25 -11.10 -5.54
N ASN A 41 9.88 -11.11 -6.82
CA ASN A 41 10.72 -10.64 -7.93
C ASN A 41 9.94 -9.66 -8.82
N LEU A 42 10.66 -9.01 -9.75
CA LEU A 42 10.10 -7.96 -10.60
C LEU A 42 8.92 -8.44 -11.45
N GLU A 43 9.05 -9.61 -12.09
CA GLU A 43 8.02 -10.21 -12.94
C GLU A 43 6.73 -10.49 -12.15
N ASN A 44 6.85 -11.15 -11.00
CA ASN A 44 5.73 -11.50 -10.14
C ASN A 44 5.01 -10.27 -9.59
N LEU A 45 5.75 -9.21 -9.24
CA LEU A 45 5.16 -7.95 -8.77
C LEU A 45 4.40 -7.24 -9.89
N GLN A 46 4.93 -7.22 -11.12
CA GLN A 46 4.22 -6.64 -12.27
C GLN A 46 2.97 -7.45 -12.65
N ALA A 47 3.06 -8.79 -12.58
CA ALA A 47 1.91 -9.67 -12.80
C ALA A 47 0.82 -9.46 -11.74
N SER A 48 1.22 -9.35 -10.47
CA SER A 48 0.31 -9.04 -9.35
C SER A 48 -0.35 -7.69 -9.55
N ALA A 49 0.42 -6.67 -9.93
CA ALA A 49 -0.12 -5.35 -10.24
C ALA A 49 -1.21 -5.45 -11.32
N GLY A 50 -0.89 -6.05 -12.47
CA GLY A 50 -1.87 -6.22 -13.57
C GLY A 50 -3.11 -7.03 -13.19
N GLN A 51 -3.00 -7.96 -12.23
CA GLN A 51 -4.17 -8.63 -11.67
C GLN A 51 -5.06 -7.67 -10.88
N PHE A 52 -4.48 -6.89 -9.96
CA PHE A 52 -5.24 -5.89 -9.21
C PHE A 52 -5.79 -4.77 -10.09
N GLU A 53 -5.11 -4.38 -11.18
CA GLU A 53 -5.65 -3.43 -12.17
C GLU A 53 -6.97 -3.95 -12.78
N ARG A 54 -7.02 -5.24 -13.15
CA ARG A 54 -8.24 -5.86 -13.69
C ARG A 54 -9.35 -5.93 -12.65
N ILE A 55 -9.02 -6.17 -11.38
CA ILE A 55 -10.00 -6.16 -10.28
C ILE A 55 -10.52 -4.74 -10.07
N ALA A 56 -9.63 -3.76 -9.98
CA ALA A 56 -9.93 -2.33 -9.83
C ALA A 56 -10.81 -1.80 -10.98
N SER A 57 -10.63 -2.31 -12.20
CA SER A 57 -11.44 -1.93 -13.37
C SER A 57 -12.89 -2.42 -13.26
N ASN A 58 -13.12 -3.58 -12.63
CA ASN A 58 -14.45 -4.15 -12.43
C ASN A 58 -15.11 -3.72 -11.09
N ALA A 59 -14.30 -3.30 -10.12
CA ALA A 59 -14.71 -2.87 -8.79
C ALA A 59 -14.13 -1.48 -8.47
N SER A 60 -14.48 -0.50 -9.30
CA SER A 60 -13.85 0.84 -9.31
C SER A 60 -14.22 1.72 -8.11
N ASP A 61 -15.22 1.32 -7.34
CA ASP A 61 -15.63 1.92 -6.07
C ASP A 61 -14.91 1.29 -4.86
N GLN A 62 -14.11 0.24 -5.06
CA GLN A 62 -13.36 -0.43 -4.01
C GLN A 62 -11.92 0.09 -3.95
N TRP A 63 -11.49 0.54 -2.77
CA TRP A 63 -10.14 1.08 -2.58
C TRP A 63 -9.06 0.01 -2.44
N HIS A 64 -9.37 -1.18 -1.94
CA HIS A 64 -8.41 -2.27 -1.77
C HIS A 64 -7.70 -2.68 -3.08
N PRO A 65 -8.39 -2.97 -4.20
CA PRO A 65 -7.69 -3.31 -5.44
C PRO A 65 -6.85 -2.15 -5.98
N GLN A 66 -7.26 -0.89 -5.76
CA GLN A 66 -6.45 0.29 -6.08
C GLN A 66 -5.16 0.29 -5.24
N TYR A 67 -5.30 0.09 -3.92
CA TYR A 67 -4.18 0.02 -2.98
C TYR A 67 -3.16 -1.04 -3.39
N TYR A 68 -3.61 -2.26 -3.70
CA TYR A 68 -2.70 -3.36 -4.02
C TYR A 68 -2.09 -3.27 -5.42
N ALA A 69 -2.79 -2.65 -6.39
CA ALA A 69 -2.20 -2.33 -7.69
C ALA A 69 -1.04 -1.34 -7.52
N ALA A 70 -1.27 -0.23 -6.80
CA ALA A 70 -0.25 0.76 -6.47
C ALA A 70 0.91 0.14 -5.69
N LEU A 71 0.63 -0.60 -4.61
CA LEU A 71 1.66 -1.25 -3.79
C LEU A 71 2.55 -2.19 -4.61
N SER A 72 1.95 -2.97 -5.51
CA SER A 72 2.69 -3.90 -6.37
C SER A 72 3.64 -3.16 -7.32
N TYR A 73 3.17 -2.06 -7.94
CA TYR A 73 4.03 -1.22 -8.79
C TYR A 73 5.12 -0.49 -8.03
N ILE A 74 4.81 0.06 -6.84
CA ILE A 74 5.80 0.69 -5.96
C ILE A 74 6.89 -0.32 -5.61
N ASN A 75 6.51 -1.51 -5.16
CA ASN A 75 7.44 -2.59 -4.85
C ASN A 75 8.27 -3.03 -6.06
N ALA A 76 7.66 -3.14 -7.24
CA ALA A 76 8.36 -3.44 -8.48
C ALA A 76 9.42 -2.37 -8.80
N SER A 77 9.10 -1.09 -8.59
CA SER A 77 10.05 0.01 -8.83
C SER A 77 11.27 -0.05 -7.91
N LEU A 78 11.14 -0.62 -6.71
CA LEU A 78 12.26 -0.79 -5.79
C LEU A 78 13.21 -1.92 -6.22
N LEU A 79 12.74 -2.87 -7.05
CA LEU A 79 13.56 -3.94 -7.62
C LEU A 79 14.12 -3.63 -9.02
N ALA A 80 13.51 -2.67 -9.73
CA ALA A 80 13.92 -2.32 -11.08
C ALA A 80 15.27 -1.58 -11.10
N GLU A 81 16.06 -1.82 -12.16
CA GLU A 81 17.34 -1.16 -12.36
C GLU A 81 17.21 0.09 -13.26
N GLY A 82 17.85 1.18 -12.85
CA GLY A 82 17.89 2.44 -13.59
C GLY A 82 16.65 3.33 -13.41
N VAL A 83 16.90 4.64 -13.31
CA VAL A 83 15.87 5.67 -13.03
C VAL A 83 14.65 5.54 -13.94
N LYS A 84 14.87 5.39 -15.25
CA LYS A 84 13.79 5.30 -16.24
C LYS A 84 12.83 4.14 -16.00
N ALA A 85 13.34 2.95 -15.67
CA ALA A 85 12.49 1.79 -15.43
C ALA A 85 11.68 1.93 -14.14
N LYS A 86 12.32 2.49 -13.10
CA LYS A 86 11.65 2.81 -11.83
C LYS A 86 10.51 3.81 -12.02
N ASP A 87 10.78 4.90 -12.76
CA ASP A 87 9.79 5.94 -13.05
C ASP A 87 8.60 5.38 -13.85
N GLN A 88 8.83 4.54 -14.86
CA GLN A 88 7.74 3.92 -15.62
C GLN A 88 6.80 3.08 -14.75
N LEU A 89 7.33 2.42 -13.71
CA LEU A 89 6.51 1.66 -12.76
C LEU A 89 5.77 2.60 -11.80
N LEU A 90 6.42 3.67 -11.35
CA LEU A 90 5.80 4.67 -10.46
C LEU A 90 4.72 5.48 -11.19
N ASP A 91 4.87 5.77 -12.48
CA ASP A 91 3.84 6.38 -13.31
C ASP A 91 2.59 5.50 -13.39
N LYS A 92 2.76 4.18 -13.43
CA LYS A 92 1.63 3.23 -13.34
C LYS A 92 1.02 3.20 -11.95
N ALA A 93 1.81 3.30 -10.88
CA ALA A 93 1.28 3.31 -9.51
C ALA A 93 0.41 4.54 -9.21
N LYS A 94 0.80 5.72 -9.73
CA LYS A 94 0.20 7.03 -9.44
C LYS A 94 -1.34 7.06 -9.51
N PRO A 95 -2.01 6.68 -10.63
CA PRO A 95 -3.47 6.76 -10.72
C PRO A 95 -4.18 5.89 -9.68
N PHE A 96 -3.59 4.75 -9.27
CA PHE A 96 -4.17 3.88 -8.26
C PHE A 96 -4.02 4.46 -6.85
N VAL A 97 -2.88 5.10 -6.54
CA VAL A 97 -2.70 5.85 -5.28
C VAL A 97 -3.73 6.97 -5.18
N GLU A 98 -3.88 7.76 -6.25
CA GLU A 98 -4.83 8.88 -6.31
C GLU A 98 -6.27 8.39 -6.17
N LYS A 99 -6.63 7.31 -6.87
CA LYS A 99 -7.99 6.75 -6.79
C LYS A 99 -8.30 6.16 -5.42
N ALA A 100 -7.37 5.43 -4.80
CA ALA A 100 -7.55 4.93 -3.45
C ALA A 100 -7.82 6.08 -2.46
N LYS A 101 -7.05 7.18 -2.58
CA LYS A 101 -7.19 8.37 -1.73
C LYS A 101 -8.52 9.10 -1.94
N GLU A 102 -9.00 9.15 -3.18
CA GLU A 102 -10.31 9.70 -3.51
C GLU A 102 -11.46 8.88 -2.89
N LEU A 103 -11.37 7.54 -2.97
CA LEU A 103 -12.42 6.63 -2.49
C LEU A 103 -12.53 6.60 -0.95
N VAL A 104 -11.40 6.64 -0.24
CA VAL A 104 -11.35 6.60 1.23
C VAL A 104 -10.46 7.72 1.79
N PRO A 105 -10.93 8.99 1.71
CA PRO A 105 -10.16 10.10 2.22
C PRO A 105 -9.90 9.93 3.72
N ASN A 106 -8.71 10.31 4.18
CA ASN A 106 -8.26 10.18 5.57
C ASN A 106 -8.15 8.74 6.10
N ASN A 107 -8.09 7.73 5.23
CA ASN A 107 -7.68 6.38 5.62
C ASN A 107 -6.15 6.36 5.83
N SER A 108 -5.69 5.98 7.02
CA SER A 108 -4.25 6.02 7.37
C SER A 108 -3.39 5.07 6.51
N GLU A 109 -3.93 3.95 6.05
CA GLU A 109 -3.23 3.00 5.18
C GLU A 109 -3.00 3.60 3.79
N VAL A 110 -4.02 4.24 3.24
CA VAL A 110 -3.92 4.88 1.93
C VAL A 110 -2.98 6.09 1.97
N VAL A 111 -3.01 6.87 3.06
CA VAL A 111 -2.04 7.96 3.26
C VAL A 111 -0.63 7.39 3.41
N ALA A 112 -0.44 6.28 4.15
CA ALA A 112 0.86 5.62 4.24
C ALA A 112 1.35 5.12 2.87
N LEU A 113 0.47 4.59 2.03
CA LEU A 113 0.80 4.19 0.65
C LEU A 113 1.24 5.39 -0.21
N GLU A 114 0.58 6.54 -0.08
CA GLU A 114 0.99 7.78 -0.76
C GLU A 114 2.39 8.24 -0.30
N GLY A 115 2.67 8.19 1.01
CA GLY A 115 4.01 8.45 1.53
C GLY A 115 5.04 7.47 0.96
N PHE A 116 4.67 6.19 0.83
CA PHE A 116 5.55 5.16 0.28
C PHE A 116 5.81 5.37 -1.22
N TYR A 117 4.82 5.85 -1.96
CA TYR A 117 4.98 6.28 -3.34
C TYR A 117 6.02 7.41 -3.47
N PHE A 118 5.94 8.46 -2.64
CA PHE A 118 6.94 9.54 -2.65
C PHE A 118 8.33 9.05 -2.26
N MET A 119 8.42 8.17 -1.27
CA MET A 119 9.66 7.54 -0.86
C MET A 119 10.28 6.70 -2.00
N ALA A 120 9.48 5.97 -2.77
CA ALA A 120 9.97 5.20 -3.91
C ALA A 120 10.41 6.10 -5.08
N GLN A 121 9.70 7.20 -5.34
CA GLN A 121 10.15 8.23 -6.30
C GLN A 121 11.49 8.85 -5.90
N LEU A 122 11.70 9.08 -4.60
CA LEU A 122 12.99 9.53 -4.06
C LEU A 122 14.06 8.46 -4.29
N ALA A 123 13.79 7.21 -3.91
CA ALA A 123 14.73 6.09 -4.06
C ALA A 123 15.08 5.79 -5.53
N ALA A 124 14.26 6.23 -6.48
CA ALA A 124 14.54 6.11 -7.91
C ALA A 124 15.68 7.03 -8.36
N ASP A 125 15.74 8.26 -7.86
CA ASP A 125 16.82 9.21 -8.13
C ASP A 125 17.11 10.10 -6.90
N PRO A 126 17.86 9.57 -5.91
CA PRO A 126 18.07 10.25 -4.63
C PRO A 126 18.80 11.59 -4.78
N ASN A 127 19.69 11.70 -5.77
CA ASN A 127 20.52 12.89 -5.95
C ASN A 127 19.71 14.09 -6.43
N THR A 128 18.71 13.87 -7.30
CA THR A 128 17.90 14.97 -7.84
C THR A 128 16.61 15.21 -7.04
N ARG A 129 16.08 14.17 -6.38
CA ARG A 129 14.76 14.22 -5.71
C ARG A 129 14.83 14.20 -4.19
N GLY A 130 16.00 13.94 -3.61
CA GLY A 130 16.17 13.81 -2.16
C GLY A 130 15.64 15.02 -1.39
N GLN A 131 16.05 16.22 -1.79
CA GLN A 131 15.67 17.44 -1.10
C GLN A 131 14.15 17.72 -1.15
N SER A 132 13.52 17.51 -2.31
CA SER A 132 12.10 17.82 -2.51
C SER A 132 11.19 16.75 -1.93
N LEU A 133 11.51 15.47 -2.10
CA LEU A 133 10.63 14.36 -1.72
C LEU A 133 10.81 13.88 -0.28
N SER A 134 11.96 14.11 0.37
CA SER A 134 12.17 13.66 1.77
C SER A 134 11.17 14.30 2.73
N GLY A 135 10.98 15.61 2.61
CA GLY A 135 10.02 16.36 3.42
C GLY A 135 8.58 15.93 3.13
N LEU A 136 8.25 15.70 1.86
CA LEU A 136 6.90 15.29 1.46
C LEU A 136 6.56 13.89 1.98
N ALA A 137 7.46 12.92 1.83
CA ALA A 137 7.26 11.57 2.34
C ALA A 137 7.11 11.56 3.87
N THR A 138 8.02 12.23 4.60
CA THR A 138 7.97 12.28 6.07
C THR A 138 6.73 13.01 6.60
N GLN A 139 6.31 14.11 5.96
CA GLN A 139 5.05 14.79 6.30
C GLN A 139 3.84 13.88 6.08
N THR A 140 3.83 13.13 4.98
CA THR A 140 2.73 12.23 4.63
C THR A 140 2.63 11.07 5.63
N PHE A 141 3.76 10.44 6.00
CA PHE A 141 3.78 9.42 7.05
C PHE A 141 3.37 9.98 8.41
N GLY A 142 3.84 11.17 8.77
CA GLY A 142 3.41 11.85 10.00
C GLY A 142 1.90 12.12 10.02
N TYR A 143 1.31 12.46 8.87
CA TYR A 143 -0.15 12.60 8.75
C TYR A 143 -0.87 11.26 8.89
N ALA A 144 -0.38 10.18 8.27
CA ALA A 144 -0.93 8.84 8.46
C ALA A 144 -0.91 8.40 9.94
N MET A 145 0.20 8.65 10.65
CA MET A 145 0.32 8.37 12.08
C MET A 145 -0.58 9.26 12.94
N LYS A 146 -0.89 10.49 12.50
CA LYS A 146 -1.86 11.35 13.19
C LYS A 146 -3.29 10.83 13.02
N LEU A 147 -3.62 10.30 11.85
CA LEU A 147 -4.92 9.69 11.55
C LEU A 147 -5.12 8.39 12.35
N ASN A 148 -4.07 7.57 12.42
CA ASN A 148 -4.05 6.35 13.21
C ASN A 148 -2.65 6.16 13.84
N PRO A 149 -2.50 6.45 15.15
CA PRO A 149 -1.25 6.28 15.87
C PRO A 149 -0.75 4.83 15.94
N GLU A 150 -1.63 3.86 15.70
CA GLU A 150 -1.34 2.43 15.72
C GLU A 150 -1.10 1.84 14.33
N ASN A 151 -1.04 2.66 13.27
CA ASN A 151 -0.71 2.17 11.93
C ASN A 151 0.78 1.76 11.85
N PRO A 152 1.09 0.46 11.78
CA PRO A 152 2.46 -0.01 11.87
C PRO A 152 3.29 0.30 10.62
N ARG A 153 2.66 0.33 9.43
CA ARG A 153 3.33 0.65 8.15
C ARG A 153 3.79 2.10 8.09
N ALA A 154 2.93 3.04 8.46
CA ALA A 154 3.29 4.45 8.54
C ALA A 154 4.45 4.67 9.52
N MET A 155 4.39 4.01 10.67
CA MET A 155 5.43 4.08 11.70
C MET A 155 6.77 3.51 11.20
N ALA A 156 6.75 2.33 10.58
CA ALA A 156 7.96 1.68 10.07
C ALA A 156 8.60 2.42 8.89
N LEU A 157 7.79 2.92 7.95
CA LEU A 157 8.28 3.70 6.81
C LEU A 157 8.81 5.07 7.25
N MET A 158 8.15 5.72 8.22
CA MET A 158 8.68 6.92 8.85
C MET A 158 10.04 6.65 9.52
N ALA A 159 10.15 5.52 10.23
CA ALA A 159 11.40 5.12 10.87
C ALA A 159 12.51 4.92 9.83
N GLN A 160 12.21 4.25 8.71
CA GLN A 160 13.17 4.06 7.62
C GLN A 160 13.65 5.38 7.03
N MET A 161 12.74 6.33 6.76
CA MET A 161 13.08 7.67 6.27
C MET A 161 13.96 8.43 7.26
N GLN A 162 13.59 8.43 8.54
CA GLN A 162 14.35 9.11 9.59
C GLN A 162 15.74 8.50 9.77
N TYR A 163 15.84 7.17 9.70
CA TYR A 163 17.11 6.46 9.83
C TYR A 163 18.06 6.81 8.67
N GLY A 164 17.59 6.72 7.43
CA GLY A 164 18.41 7.09 6.26
C GLY A 164 18.85 8.55 6.28
N THR A 165 17.95 9.46 6.70
CA THR A 165 18.28 10.87 6.90
C THR A 165 19.34 11.05 7.98
N ALA A 166 19.20 10.37 9.12
CA ALA A 166 20.15 10.45 10.20
C ALA A 166 21.54 9.97 9.78
N GLN A 167 21.61 8.84 9.05
CA GLN A 167 22.86 8.33 8.49
C GLN A 167 23.51 9.31 7.51
N PHE A 168 22.72 9.88 6.60
CA PHE A 168 23.23 10.85 5.61
C PHE A 168 23.88 12.07 6.27
N PHE A 169 23.30 12.58 7.35
CA PHE A 169 23.83 13.73 8.09
C PHE A 169 24.80 13.37 9.22
N GLY A 170 25.11 12.09 9.44
CA GLY A 170 25.96 11.66 10.55
C GLY A 170 25.39 11.97 11.94
N SER A 171 24.06 11.97 12.06
CA SER A 171 23.33 12.26 13.30
C SER A 171 22.78 10.97 13.96
N SER A 172 22.25 11.08 15.18
CA SER A 172 21.79 9.92 15.95
C SER A 172 20.60 9.21 15.27
N THR A 173 20.70 7.88 15.13
CA THR A 173 19.63 7.01 14.63
C THR A 173 18.66 6.55 15.73
N ALA A 174 18.90 6.91 16.99
CA ALA A 174 18.16 6.38 18.14
C ALA A 174 16.64 6.62 18.05
N GLY A 175 16.23 7.80 17.55
CA GLY A 175 14.81 8.12 17.36
C GLY A 175 14.13 7.21 16.34
N ALA A 176 14.78 6.98 15.20
CA ALA A 176 14.27 6.10 14.15
C ALA A 176 14.20 4.64 14.62
N CYS A 177 15.23 4.17 15.31
CA CYS A 177 15.27 2.84 15.92
C CYS A 177 14.14 2.64 16.95
N GLY A 178 13.92 3.62 17.82
CA GLY A 178 12.81 3.57 18.78
C GLY A 178 11.45 3.55 18.10
N LEU A 179 11.31 4.19 16.93
CA LEU A 179 10.07 4.16 16.16
C LEU A 179 9.82 2.79 15.51
N ALA A 180 10.82 2.18 14.89
CA ALA A 180 10.70 0.83 14.33
C ALA A 180 10.47 -0.23 15.41
N GLN A 181 11.11 -0.12 16.57
CA GLN A 181 10.86 -1.02 17.70
C GLN A 181 9.39 -0.99 18.14
N LYS A 182 8.77 0.19 18.13
CA LYS A 182 7.34 0.35 18.50
C LYS A 182 6.39 -0.21 17.45
N SER A 183 6.77 -0.24 16.16
CA SER A 183 5.88 -0.77 15.11
C SER A 183 5.79 -2.30 15.09
N ILE A 184 6.83 -3.01 15.56
CA ILE A 184 6.86 -4.49 15.56
C ILE A 184 5.67 -5.12 16.31
N PRO A 185 5.37 -4.77 17.59
CA PRO A 185 4.23 -5.35 18.27
C PRO A 185 2.90 -5.02 17.60
N LEU A 186 2.79 -3.85 16.94
CA LEU A 186 1.60 -3.44 16.19
C LEU A 186 1.40 -4.34 14.96
N PHE A 187 2.46 -4.66 14.21
CA PHE A 187 2.41 -5.64 13.11
C PHE A 187 1.99 -7.03 13.60
N ASN A 188 2.50 -7.47 14.75
CA ASN A 188 2.19 -8.79 15.30
C ASN A 188 0.74 -8.92 15.79
N ALA A 189 0.08 -7.80 16.09
CA ALA A 189 -1.31 -7.76 16.51
C ALA A 189 -2.30 -7.82 15.33
N GLU A 190 -1.83 -7.74 14.07
CA GLU A 190 -2.70 -7.70 12.90
C GLU A 190 -3.35 -9.06 12.58
N GLU A 191 -4.66 -9.04 12.36
CA GLU A 191 -5.43 -10.24 12.07
C GLU A 191 -5.36 -10.62 10.58
N LYS A 192 -4.31 -11.38 10.22
CA LYS A 192 -4.09 -11.83 8.84
C LYS A 192 -5.26 -12.67 8.31
N GLY A 193 -5.73 -12.32 7.12
CA GLY A 193 -6.72 -13.10 6.37
C GLY A 193 -8.18 -12.90 6.81
N LYS A 194 -8.48 -11.95 7.71
CA LYS A 194 -9.86 -11.64 8.12
C LYS A 194 -10.52 -10.54 7.28
N SER A 195 -9.72 -9.67 6.67
CA SER A 195 -10.16 -8.64 5.72
C SER A 195 -9.15 -8.53 4.57
N PHE A 196 -9.41 -7.61 3.63
CA PHE A 196 -8.44 -7.21 2.62
C PHE A 196 -7.55 -6.05 3.10
N ASP A 197 -7.56 -5.71 4.39
CA ASP A 197 -6.69 -4.67 4.89
C ASP A 197 -5.22 -5.13 4.84
N PRO A 198 -4.29 -4.19 4.60
CA PRO A 198 -2.88 -4.53 4.43
C PRO A 198 -2.26 -5.09 5.71
N THR A 199 -1.58 -6.22 5.59
CA THR A 199 -0.82 -6.86 6.69
C THR A 199 0.65 -7.13 6.30
N TRP A 200 1.20 -6.28 5.42
CA TRP A 200 2.58 -6.36 4.94
C TRP A 200 3.47 -5.38 5.71
N GLY A 201 4.80 -5.55 5.61
CA GLY A 201 5.75 -4.49 5.97
C GLY A 201 6.46 -4.68 7.30
N ILE A 202 6.20 -5.77 8.03
CA ILE A 202 6.93 -6.11 9.25
C ILE A 202 8.45 -6.20 8.98
N GLU A 203 8.83 -6.71 7.81
CA GLU A 203 10.21 -6.87 7.38
C GLU A 203 10.95 -5.54 7.31
N VAL A 204 10.25 -4.43 7.03
CA VAL A 204 10.84 -3.08 7.03
C VAL A 204 11.33 -2.72 8.42
N ALA A 205 10.51 -2.97 9.45
CA ALA A 205 10.87 -2.69 10.83
C ALA A 205 11.98 -3.63 11.32
N GLU A 206 11.90 -4.93 11.01
CA GLU A 206 12.88 -5.93 11.41
C GLU A 206 14.26 -5.67 10.78
N GLN A 207 14.31 -5.36 9.49
CA GLN A 207 15.55 -5.02 8.80
C GLN A 207 16.17 -3.73 9.35
N LEU A 208 15.35 -2.73 9.66
CA LEU A 208 15.85 -1.50 10.28
C LEU A 208 16.47 -1.77 11.66
N MET A 209 15.81 -2.60 12.47
CA MET A 209 16.28 -2.98 13.80
C MET A 209 17.63 -3.72 13.75
N ALA A 210 17.93 -4.46 12.69
CA ALA A 210 19.24 -5.09 12.51
C ALA A 210 20.40 -4.08 12.31
N GLY A 211 20.08 -2.83 11.93
CA GLY A 211 21.02 -1.72 11.87
C GLY A 211 21.13 -0.91 13.17
N CYS A 212 20.19 -1.07 14.10
CA CYS A 212 20.13 -0.32 15.34
C CYS A 212 21.16 -0.83 16.36
N GLY A 213 21.90 0.08 17.00
CA GLY A 213 22.92 -0.26 18.01
C GLY A 213 24.28 -0.66 17.43
N LYS A 214 24.50 -0.43 16.14
CA LYS A 214 25.82 -0.42 15.51
C LYS A 214 26.43 0.98 15.50
#